data_AF-A0A7S1VTC1-F1
#
_entry.id   AF-A0A7S1VTC1-F1
#
_cell.length_a   1.000
_cell.length_b   1.000
_cell.length_c   1.000
_cell.angle_alpha   90.00
_cell.angle_beta   90.00
_cell.angle_gamma   90.00
#
_symmetry.space_group_name_H-M   'P 1'
#
loop_
_entity.id
_entity.type
_entity.pdbx_description
1 polymer ?
#
loop_
_entity_poly.entity_id
_entity_poly.type
_entity_poly.pdbx_seq_one_letter_code
_entity_poly.pdbx_strand_id
1 'polypeptide(L)'
;SLGSLYLHTFFTQYVDQDWKDQYIERWLSMSGTFNGFGQSFLNTVFGRNQFLGFPVFEQTDVRDAYRTWFSASWLIPKPIKEDRVILETPSRAYRLSDVKDILQDDQRQMYERSLRYNGTADPG
;
A
#
# COMPACT_ATOMS: atom_id res chain seq x y z
N SER A 1 -2.17 7.53 11.00
CA SER A 1 -1.83 6.11 10.76
C SER A 1 -3.11 5.34 10.46
N LEU A 2 -3.07 4.00 10.41
CA LEU A 2 -4.22 3.12 10.17
C LEU A 2 -5.38 3.36 11.16
N GLY A 3 -5.08 3.75 12.41
CA GLY A 3 -6.11 4.05 13.41
C GLY A 3 -7.11 5.14 12.98
N SER A 4 -6.66 6.14 12.22
CA SER A 4 -7.57 7.16 11.66
C SER A 4 -8.57 6.56 10.66
N LEU A 5 -8.17 5.53 9.91
CA LEU A 5 -9.03 4.88 8.93
C LEU A 5 -10.09 3.99 9.62
N TYR A 6 -9.72 3.31 10.70
CA TYR A 6 -10.67 2.58 11.54
C TYR A 6 -11.73 3.51 12.11
N LEU A 7 -11.34 4.63 12.74
CA LEU A 7 -12.29 5.59 13.28
C LEU A 7 -13.17 6.22 12.18
N HIS A 8 -12.58 6.57 11.04
CA HIS A 8 -13.34 7.07 9.90
C HIS A 8 -14.40 6.06 9.43
N THR A 9 -14.04 4.78 9.34
CA THR A 9 -14.96 3.71 8.94
C THR A 9 -16.07 3.54 9.97
N PHE A 10 -15.74 3.57 11.26
CA PHE A 10 -16.71 3.54 12.34
C PHE A 10 -17.72 4.70 12.22
N PHE A 11 -17.23 5.93 12.10
CA PHE A 11 -18.06 7.15 12.02
C PHE A 11 -18.92 7.27 10.76
N THR A 12 -18.59 6.53 9.70
CA THR A 12 -19.30 6.62 8.42
C THR A 12 -20.21 5.43 8.13
N GLN A 13 -19.99 4.29 8.78
CA GLN A 13 -20.71 3.04 8.48
C GLN A 13 -21.58 2.54 9.65
N TYR A 14 -21.28 2.91 10.90
CA TYR A 14 -21.89 2.26 12.07
C TYR A 14 -22.66 3.21 13.00
N VAL A 15 -22.46 4.52 12.88
CA VAL A 15 -23.12 5.52 13.72
C VAL A 15 -23.74 6.61 12.86
N ASP A 16 -24.89 7.11 13.30
CA ASP A 16 -25.57 8.25 12.67
C ASP A 16 -25.01 9.58 13.18
N GLN A 17 -25.56 10.68 12.65
CA GLN A 17 -25.12 12.02 13.01
C GLN A 17 -25.51 12.38 14.46
N ASP A 18 -26.71 12.02 14.89
CA ASP A 18 -27.20 12.32 16.24
C ASP A 18 -26.31 11.68 17.31
N TRP A 19 -25.87 10.43 17.10
CA TRP A 19 -24.90 9.75 17.96
C TRP A 19 -23.56 10.48 18.00
N LYS A 20 -23.04 10.91 16.84
CA LYS A 20 -21.75 11.63 16.78
C LYS A 20 -21.84 12.97 17.51
N ASP A 21 -22.94 13.69 17.34
CA ASP A 21 -23.15 14.99 17.98
C ASP A 21 -23.30 14.85 19.51
N GLN A 22 -23.85 13.73 19.98
CA GLN A 22 -23.95 13.45 21.41
C GLN A 22 -22.63 13.00 22.05
N TYR A 23 -21.83 12.18 21.36
CA TYR A 23 -20.71 11.45 21.98
C TYR A 23 -19.32 11.90 21.53
N ILE A 24 -19.19 12.66 20.44
CA ILE A 24 -17.89 13.04 19.89
C ILE A 24 -17.72 14.56 19.98
N GLU A 25 -16.90 15.02 20.92
CA GLU A 25 -16.56 16.45 21.00
C GLU A 25 -15.67 16.87 19.83
N ARG A 26 -14.56 16.15 19.61
CA ARG A 26 -13.58 16.41 18.54
C ARG A 26 -12.87 15.13 18.13
N TRP A 27 -12.48 15.06 16.85
CA TRP A 27 -11.63 14.00 16.34
C TRP A 27 -10.39 14.59 15.66
N LEU A 28 -9.21 14.31 16.22
CA LEU A 28 -7.92 14.73 15.69
C LEU A 28 -7.22 13.52 15.06
N SER A 29 -7.08 13.55 13.74
CA SER A 29 -6.37 12.50 13.00
C SER A 29 -4.90 12.87 12.80
N MET A 30 -3.99 12.09 13.37
CA MET A 30 -2.55 12.22 13.12
C MET A 30 -2.10 11.32 11.97
N SER A 31 -1.72 11.94 10.85
CA SER A 31 -1.20 11.26 9.64
C SER A 31 -2.13 10.18 9.10
N GLY A 32 -3.43 10.46 9.02
CA GLY A 32 -4.45 9.52 8.54
C GLY A 32 -4.22 9.13 7.07
N THR A 33 -4.17 7.83 6.79
CA THR A 33 -3.94 7.28 5.44
C THR A 33 -5.26 7.05 4.71
N PHE A 34 -6.06 8.11 4.52
CA PHE A 34 -7.42 8.02 3.98
C PHE A 34 -7.50 7.50 2.54
N ASN A 35 -6.47 7.76 1.73
CA ASN A 35 -6.32 7.17 0.40
C ASN A 35 -5.23 6.09 0.34
N GLY A 36 -5.01 5.39 1.45
CA GLY A 36 -3.95 4.40 1.55
C GLY A 36 -2.55 5.01 1.67
N PHE A 37 -1.55 4.15 1.47
CA PHE A 37 -0.14 4.39 1.71
C PHE A 37 0.71 3.67 0.65
N GLY A 38 1.47 4.41 -0.15
CA GLY A 38 2.24 3.85 -1.28
C GLY A 38 3.25 2.78 -0.89
N GLN A 39 3.86 2.88 0.30
CA GLN A 39 4.79 1.84 0.77
C GLN A 39 4.07 0.51 1.04
N SER A 40 2.77 0.53 1.35
CA SER A 40 1.99 -0.69 1.53
C SER A 40 1.87 -1.45 0.21
N PHE A 41 1.66 -0.74 -0.90
CA PHE A 41 1.75 -1.32 -2.24
C PHE A 41 3.14 -1.89 -2.52
N LEU A 42 4.21 -1.12 -2.30
CA LEU A 42 5.58 -1.57 -2.56
C LEU A 42 5.97 -2.80 -1.73
N ASN A 43 5.56 -2.87 -0.47
CA ASN A 43 5.83 -4.03 0.39
C ASN A 43 5.03 -5.26 -0.04
N THR A 44 3.80 -5.07 -0.51
CA THR A 44 2.95 -6.16 -1.01
C THR A 44 3.48 -6.76 -2.32
N VAL A 45 4.03 -5.92 -3.20
CA VAL A 45 4.55 -6.35 -4.52
C VAL A 45 5.99 -6.84 -4.42
N PHE A 46 6.88 -6.09 -3.76
CA PHE A 46 8.33 -6.30 -3.79
C PHE A 46 8.93 -6.77 -2.46
N GLY A 47 8.24 -6.57 -1.33
CA GLY A 47 8.79 -6.93 -0.02
C GLY A 47 9.97 -6.09 0.41
N ARG A 48 9.85 -4.76 0.31
CA ARG A 48 10.94 -3.85 0.64
C ARG A 48 11.41 -4.09 2.09
N ASN A 49 12.70 -4.38 2.28
CA ASN A 49 13.31 -4.67 3.60
C ASN A 49 13.36 -3.46 4.57
N GLN A 50 12.77 -2.33 4.19
CA GLN A 50 12.64 -1.17 5.06
C GLN A 50 11.63 -1.41 6.18
N PHE A 51 10.90 -2.52 6.14
CA PHE A 51 10.03 -2.92 7.22
C PHE A 51 10.90 -3.16 8.48
N LEU A 52 10.85 -2.19 9.40
CA LEU A 52 11.57 -2.14 10.69
C LEU A 52 13.06 -1.73 10.64
N GLY A 53 13.63 -1.43 9.46
CA GLY A 53 15.02 -0.94 9.35
C GLY A 53 16.10 -1.99 9.67
N PHE A 54 15.73 -3.27 9.77
CA PHE A 54 16.66 -4.37 10.03
C PHE A 54 16.96 -5.11 8.73
N PRO A 55 18.23 -5.11 8.24
CA PRO A 55 18.61 -5.75 6.98
C PRO A 55 18.72 -7.29 7.09
N VAL A 56 17.99 -7.91 8.01
CA VAL A 56 18.17 -9.32 8.39
C VAL A 56 17.24 -10.25 7.60
N PHE A 57 16.14 -9.75 7.07
CA PHE A 57 15.14 -10.55 6.38
C PHE A 57 15.24 -10.43 4.86
N GLU A 58 15.09 -11.57 4.18
CA GLU A 58 14.94 -11.62 2.73
C GLU A 58 13.68 -10.88 2.30
N GLN A 59 13.77 -10.13 1.21
CA GLN A 59 12.65 -9.33 0.72
C GLN A 59 11.43 -10.19 0.38
N THR A 60 11.65 -11.40 -0.14
CA THR A 60 10.57 -12.35 -0.43
C THR A 60 9.80 -12.76 0.82
N ASP A 61 10.48 -12.96 1.94
CA ASP A 61 9.86 -13.36 3.20
C ASP A 61 9.07 -12.20 3.81
N VAL A 62 9.63 -10.99 3.75
CA VAL A 62 8.94 -9.76 4.15
C VAL A 62 7.67 -9.57 3.33
N ARG A 63 7.75 -9.75 2.01
CA ARG A 63 6.58 -9.66 1.10
C ARG A 63 5.50 -10.66 1.49
N ASP A 64 5.89 -11.91 1.66
CA ASP A 64 4.95 -13.00 1.89
C ASP A 64 4.28 -12.85 3.26
N ALA A 65 5.01 -12.39 4.29
CA ALA A 65 4.44 -11.97 5.57
C ALA A 65 3.47 -10.79 5.42
N TYR A 66 3.86 -9.73 4.69
CA TYR A 66 3.04 -8.53 4.51
C TYR A 66 1.70 -8.83 3.83
N ARG A 67 1.68 -9.79 2.90
CA ARG A 67 0.46 -10.26 2.21
C ARG A 67 -0.52 -10.98 3.14
N THR A 68 -0.08 -11.53 4.27
CA THR A 68 -0.98 -12.10 5.27
C THR A 68 -1.74 -11.04 6.06
N TRP A 69 -1.28 -9.79 6.03
CA TRP A 69 -1.90 -8.70 6.77
C TRP A 69 -3.00 -8.05 5.94
N PHE A 70 -4.25 -8.30 6.31
CA PHE A 70 -5.38 -7.66 5.64
C PHE A 70 -5.29 -6.12 5.65
N SER A 71 -4.72 -5.55 6.72
CA SER A 71 -4.45 -4.11 6.83
C SER A 71 -3.53 -3.57 5.75
N ALA A 72 -2.57 -4.36 5.26
CA ALA A 72 -1.72 -3.98 4.14
C ALA A 72 -2.53 -3.82 2.85
N SER A 73 -3.37 -4.81 2.55
CA SER A 73 -4.26 -4.77 1.38
C SER A 73 -5.24 -3.60 1.46
N TRP A 74 -5.75 -3.29 2.66
CA TRP A 74 -6.66 -2.14 2.85
C TRP A 74 -5.98 -0.79 2.60
N LEU A 75 -4.67 -0.70 2.84
CA LEU A 75 -3.88 0.51 2.66
C LEU A 75 -3.32 0.68 1.23
N ILE A 76 -3.65 -0.20 0.29
CA ILE A 76 -3.26 0.02 -1.11
C ILE A 76 -4.01 1.26 -1.64
N PRO A 77 -3.30 2.24 -2.25
CA PRO A 77 -3.94 3.46 -2.71
C PRO A 77 -5.03 3.21 -3.75
N LYS A 78 -6.05 4.07 -3.76
CA LYS A 78 -7.18 4.01 -4.69
C LYS A 78 -7.16 5.21 -5.64
N PRO A 79 -7.66 5.08 -6.89
CA PRO A 79 -7.77 6.20 -7.82
C PRO A 79 -8.80 7.21 -7.31
N ILE A 80 -8.40 8.47 -7.11
CA ILE A 80 -9.28 9.56 -6.66
C ILE A 80 -9.63 10.54 -7.79
N LYS A 81 -8.70 10.81 -8.72
CA LYS A 81 -8.94 11.75 -9.84
C LYS A 81 -8.14 11.41 -11.10
N GLU A 82 -6.85 11.16 -10.95
CA GLU A 82 -5.96 10.88 -12.07
C GLU A 82 -5.36 9.49 -11.92
N ASP A 83 -5.48 8.71 -12.99
CA ASP A 83 -4.91 7.39 -13.07
C ASP A 83 -3.42 7.49 -13.44
N ARG A 84 -2.61 7.77 -12.43
CA ARG A 84 -1.16 7.95 -12.57
C ARG A 84 -0.45 6.61 -12.74
N VAL A 85 0.67 6.63 -13.46
CA VAL A 85 1.60 5.50 -13.51
C VAL A 85 2.22 5.31 -12.12
N ILE A 86 2.20 4.07 -11.62
CA ILE A 86 2.73 3.70 -10.28
C ILE A 86 3.85 2.67 -10.35
N LEU A 87 3.96 1.96 -11.47
CA LEU A 87 4.99 0.97 -11.72
C LEU A 87 5.28 0.94 -13.21
N GLU A 88 6.54 0.96 -13.58
CA GLU A 88 6.97 0.77 -14.96
C GLU A 88 7.80 -0.50 -15.08
N THR A 89 7.52 -1.27 -16.11
CA THR A 89 8.31 -2.42 -16.52
C THR A 89 8.77 -2.20 -17.97
N PRO A 90 9.80 -2.90 -18.44
CA PRO A 90 10.25 -2.76 -19.84
C PRO A 90 9.14 -2.98 -20.89
N SER A 91 8.10 -3.75 -20.54
CA SER A 91 7.00 -4.11 -21.43
C SER A 91 5.72 -3.29 -21.23
N ARG A 92 5.51 -2.70 -20.05
CA ARG A 92 4.24 -2.04 -19.69
C ARG A 92 4.43 -1.03 -18.57
N ALA A 93 3.79 0.12 -18.72
CA ALA A 93 3.51 1.05 -17.63
C ALA A 93 2.18 0.66 -16.97
N TYR A 94 2.22 0.40 -15.66
CA TYR A 94 1.07 0.08 -14.83
C TYR A 94 0.59 1.31 -14.09
N ARG A 95 -0.73 1.51 -14.11
CA ARG A 95 -1.38 2.63 -13.45
C ARG A 95 -2.07 2.19 -12.16
N LEU A 96 -2.63 3.15 -11.43
CA LEU A 96 -3.31 2.88 -10.17
C LEU A 96 -4.60 2.07 -10.37
N SER A 97 -5.25 2.20 -11.53
CA SER A 97 -6.32 1.31 -11.99
C SER A 97 -5.87 -0.15 -12.11
N ASP A 98 -4.60 -0.37 -12.45
CA ASP A 98 -4.05 -1.69 -12.76
C ASP A 98 -3.60 -2.44 -11.51
N VAL A 99 -3.81 -1.89 -10.31
CA VAL A 99 -3.44 -2.53 -9.04
C VAL A 99 -3.97 -3.96 -8.97
N LYS A 100 -5.21 -4.21 -9.41
CA LYS A 100 -5.77 -5.56 -9.42
C LYS A 100 -4.95 -6.50 -10.31
N ASP A 101 -4.62 -6.07 -11.52
CA ASP A 101 -3.79 -6.83 -12.45
C ASP A 101 -2.41 -7.10 -11.85
N ILE A 102 -1.78 -6.09 -11.24
CA ILE A 102 -0.49 -6.21 -10.56
C ILE A 102 -0.56 -7.25 -9.44
N LEU A 103 -1.64 -7.28 -8.66
CA LEU A 103 -1.84 -8.23 -7.55
C LEU A 103 -2.15 -9.66 -8.02
N GLN A 104 -2.69 -9.82 -9.23
CA GLN A 104 -3.08 -11.12 -9.79
C GLN A 104 -2.01 -11.74 -10.70
N ASP A 105 -1.11 -10.93 -11.25
CA ASP A 105 0.02 -11.37 -12.07
C ASP A 105 1.15 -11.96 -11.20
N ASP A 106 2.14 -12.59 -11.83
CA ASP A 106 3.32 -13.14 -11.15
C ASP A 106 4.24 -12.02 -10.65
N GLN A 107 3.91 -11.51 -9.46
CA GLN A 107 4.66 -10.47 -8.77
C GLN A 107 6.10 -10.88 -8.46
N ARG A 108 6.41 -12.19 -8.43
CA ARG A 108 7.78 -12.68 -8.24
C ARG A 108 8.60 -12.46 -9.51
N GLN A 109 8.03 -12.74 -10.69
CA GLN A 109 8.65 -12.38 -11.96
C GLN A 109 8.79 -10.87 -12.13
N MET A 110 7.81 -10.07 -11.69
CA MET A 110 7.93 -8.60 -11.72
C MET A 110 9.10 -8.10 -10.88
N TYR A 111 9.27 -8.65 -9.67
CA TYR A 111 10.41 -8.35 -8.80
C TYR A 111 11.75 -8.74 -9.45
N GLU A 112 11.87 -9.97 -9.95
CA GLU A 112 13.10 -10.43 -10.62
C GLU A 112 13.45 -9.59 -11.87
N ARG A 113 12.45 -9.17 -12.66
CA ARG A 113 12.65 -8.27 -13.81
C ARG A 113 13.08 -6.87 -13.39
N SER A 114 12.50 -6.32 -12.31
CA SER A 114 12.92 -5.02 -11.77
C SER A 114 14.35 -5.05 -11.22
N LEU A 115 14.75 -6.13 -10.54
CA LEU A 115 16.11 -6.29 -10.03
C LEU A 115 17.14 -6.45 -11.15
N ARG A 116 16.83 -7.24 -12.18
CA ARG A 116 17.72 -7.41 -13.34
C ARG A 116 18.00 -6.09 -14.07
N TYR A 117 17.03 -5.18 -14.10
CA TYR A 117 17.20 -3.87 -14.73
C TYR A 117 17.94 -2.88 -13.81
N ASN A 118 17.61 -2.85 -12.51
CA ASN A 118 18.30 -2.00 -11.55
C ASN A 118 19.74 -2.47 -11.25
N GLY A 119 20.07 -3.75 -11.53
CA GLY A 119 21.44 -4.28 -11.53
C GLY A 119 22.22 -4.03 -12.83
N THR A 120 21.55 -3.54 -13.88
CA THR A 120 22.19 -3.01 -15.10
C THR A 120 22.24 -1.48 -15.14
N ALA A 121 21.57 -0.81 -14.20
CA ALA A 121 21.80 0.59 -13.91
C ALA A 121 23.06 0.66 -13.02
N ASP A 122 24.12 1.21 -13.61
CA ASP A 122 25.42 1.57 -13.04
C ASP A 122 25.39 1.87 -11.52
N PRO A 123 26.30 1.29 -10.70
CA PRO A 123 26.52 1.75 -9.33
C PRO A 123 27.28 3.09 -9.36
N GLY A 124 26.59 4.16 -9.74
CA GLY A 124 27.06 5.55 -9.72
C GLY A 124 26.17 6.43 -8.86
#